data_AF-A0A0G0F129-F1
#
_entry.id   AF-A0A0G0F129-F1
#
_cell.length_a   1.000
_cell.length_b   1.000
_cell.length_c   1.000
_cell.angle_alpha   90.00
_cell.angle_beta   90.00
_cell.angle_gamma   90.00
#
_symmetry.space_group_name_H-M   'P 1'
#
loop_
_entity.id
_entity.type
_entity.pdbx_description
1 polymer ?
#
loop_
_entity_poly.entity_id
_entity_poly.type
_entity_poly.pdbx_seq_one_letter_code
_entity_poly.pdbx_strand_id
1 'polypeptide(L)'
;MVQDRDFDVGRVFEKLTEIPSKILLHHEVQDLSQIVLHDLSHDDVFNFNKAVYLVDNPDFDCLKGVAGYSSEECKFHKHDVWEDPDHFAQDMQQADFNSQLKQFLRNGLKRKDINTHDEDDLTQLGQSLGLKNPAFLTWQMRHGNHGILIFETNEQILQKKHNLLKHAGPLLSLC
;
A
#
# COMPACT_ATOMS: atom_id res chain seq x y z
N MET A 1 14.05 -24.85 -11.82
CA MET A 1 14.15 -25.04 -10.37
C MET A 1 14.23 -23.66 -9.74
N VAL A 2 13.10 -23.13 -9.28
CA VAL A 2 13.08 -21.90 -8.47
C VAL A 2 13.46 -22.36 -7.07
N GLN A 3 14.62 -21.91 -6.57
CA GLN A 3 14.97 -22.11 -5.17
C GLN A 3 13.91 -21.41 -4.33
N ASP A 4 13.18 -22.19 -3.54
CA ASP A 4 12.37 -21.74 -2.42
C ASP A 4 13.33 -20.99 -1.48
N ARG A 5 13.43 -19.66 -1.62
CA ARG A 5 14.06 -18.86 -0.57
C ARG A 5 13.12 -19.00 0.62
N ASP A 6 13.54 -19.77 1.62
CA ASP A 6 12.82 -19.86 2.89
C ASP A 6 12.48 -18.44 3.33
N PHE A 7 11.18 -18.19 3.47
CA PHE A 7 10.66 -16.91 3.91
C PHE A 7 11.15 -16.67 5.34
N ASP A 8 12.11 -15.77 5.50
CA ASP A 8 12.66 -15.40 6.80
C ASP A 8 11.69 -14.45 7.52
N VAL A 9 10.74 -15.06 8.24
CA VAL A 9 9.77 -14.36 9.08
C VAL A 9 10.48 -13.42 10.07
N GLY A 10 11.64 -13.81 10.59
CA GLY A 10 12.41 -13.03 11.56
C GLY A 10 12.86 -11.70 10.96
N ARG A 11 13.46 -11.76 9.77
CA ARG A 11 13.89 -10.56 9.04
C ARG A 11 12.73 -9.64 8.65
N VAL A 12 11.59 -10.19 8.22
CA VAL A 12 10.40 -9.38 7.94
C VAL A 12 9.89 -8.70 9.20
N PHE A 13 9.86 -9.43 10.33
CA PHE A 13 9.42 -8.88 11.60
C PHE A 13 10.32 -7.74 12.07
N GLU A 14 11.65 -7.92 12.01
CA GLU A 14 12.63 -6.87 12.32
C GLU A 14 12.36 -5.60 11.51
N LYS A 15 12.23 -5.71 10.18
CA LYS A 15 11.88 -4.57 9.31
C LYS A 15 10.59 -3.88 9.74
N LEU A 16 9.51 -4.64 9.97
CA LEU A 16 8.22 -4.09 10.36
C LEU A 16 8.28 -3.34 11.71
N THR A 17 9.15 -3.76 12.63
CA THR A 17 9.33 -3.06 13.92
C THR A 17 10.10 -1.75 13.80
N GLU A 18 10.90 -1.57 12.75
CA GLU A 18 11.65 -0.33 12.50
C GLU A 18 10.79 0.76 11.87
N ILE A 19 9.82 0.40 11.03
CA ILE A 19 8.99 1.35 10.25
C ILE A 19 8.37 2.45 11.14
N PRO A 20 7.74 2.17 12.30
CA PRO A 20 7.19 3.23 13.15
C PRO A 20 8.23 4.27 13.56
N SER A 21 9.46 3.85 13.88
CA SER A 21 10.54 4.78 14.24
C SER A 21 10.97 5.65 13.06
N LYS A 22 11.02 5.06 11.85
CA LYS A 22 11.32 5.79 10.61
C LYS A 22 10.22 6.79 10.26
N ILE A 23 8.95 6.42 10.40
CA ILE A 23 7.80 7.34 10.25
C ILE A 23 7.95 8.53 11.19
N LEU A 24 8.24 8.30 12.48
CA LEU A 24 8.42 9.38 13.45
C LEU A 24 9.61 10.29 13.12
N LEU A 25 10.72 9.70 12.66
CA LEU A 25 11.91 10.46 12.26
C LEU A 25 11.66 11.35 11.04
N HIS A 26 10.83 10.88 10.11
CA HIS A 26 10.55 11.54 8.83
C HIS A 26 9.12 12.09 8.70
N HIS A 27 8.46 12.40 9.83
CA HIS A 27 7.06 12.81 9.86
C HIS A 27 6.76 14.12 9.10
N GLU A 28 7.78 14.92 8.78
CA GLU A 28 7.64 16.16 7.99
C GLU A 28 7.74 15.90 6.47
N VAL A 29 8.19 14.71 6.06
CA VAL A 29 8.36 14.35 4.66
C VAL A 29 7.01 14.23 3.96
N GLN A 30 6.88 14.90 2.82
CA GLN A 30 5.69 14.76 1.98
C GLN A 30 5.62 13.36 1.37
N ASP A 31 4.41 12.84 1.18
CA ASP A 31 4.18 11.51 0.62
C ASP A 31 4.78 10.35 1.43
N LEU A 32 4.89 10.50 2.75
CA LEU A 32 5.40 9.46 3.65
C LEU A 32 4.61 8.14 3.55
N SER A 33 3.29 8.17 3.30
CA SER A 33 2.51 6.95 3.01
C SER A 33 3.01 6.19 1.78
N GLN A 34 3.57 6.90 0.79
CA GLN A 34 4.15 6.28 -0.40
C GLN A 34 5.47 5.59 -0.09
N ILE A 35 6.32 6.19 0.74
CA ILE A 35 7.56 5.57 1.22
C ILE A 35 7.24 4.28 1.99
N VAL A 36 6.30 4.35 2.93
CA VAL A 36 5.86 3.17 3.69
C VAL A 36 5.30 2.09 2.76
N LEU A 37 4.45 2.47 1.79
CA LEU A 37 3.92 1.49 0.83
C LEU A 37 5.05 0.85 0.01
N HIS A 38 6.05 1.60 -0.43
CA HIS A 38 7.21 1.07 -1.15
C HIS A 38 8.02 0.08 -0.29
N ASP A 39 8.35 0.43 0.95
CA ASP A 39 9.11 -0.45 1.85
C ASP A 39 8.34 -1.74 2.15
N LEU A 40 7.02 -1.66 2.36
CA LEU A 40 6.18 -2.83 2.55
C LEU A 40 6.09 -3.71 1.29
N SER A 41 6.12 -3.09 0.11
CA SER A 41 5.88 -3.78 -1.17
C SER A 41 7.12 -4.47 -1.74
N HIS A 42 8.32 -4.08 -1.30
CA HIS A 42 9.58 -4.63 -1.78
C HIS A 42 9.72 -6.15 -1.51
N ASP A 43 10.60 -6.79 -2.29
CA ASP A 43 10.83 -8.23 -2.33
C ASP A 43 11.17 -8.84 -0.96
N ASP A 44 11.80 -8.08 -0.07
CA ASP A 44 12.22 -8.54 1.24
C ASP A 44 11.18 -8.37 2.36
N VAL A 45 9.99 -7.86 2.03
CA VAL A 45 8.84 -7.78 2.96
C VAL A 45 7.65 -8.56 2.38
N PHE A 46 6.75 -7.93 1.63
CA PHE A 46 5.58 -8.60 1.07
C PHE A 46 5.73 -9.00 -0.40
N ASN A 47 6.67 -8.41 -1.15
CA ASN A 47 6.95 -8.71 -2.55
C ASN A 47 5.71 -8.56 -3.45
N PHE A 48 5.08 -7.38 -3.40
CA PHE A 48 3.96 -7.07 -4.28
C PHE A 48 4.49 -6.71 -5.67
N ASN A 49 3.69 -7.04 -6.69
CA ASN A 49 3.92 -6.52 -8.04
C ASN A 49 3.31 -5.13 -8.18
N LYS A 50 2.06 -4.96 -7.74
CA LYS A 50 1.40 -3.67 -7.56
C LYS A 50 0.61 -3.65 -6.26
N ALA A 51 0.54 -2.47 -5.66
CA ALA A 51 -0.27 -2.21 -4.49
C ALA A 51 -0.78 -0.77 -4.49
N VAL A 52 -1.94 -0.55 -3.89
CA VAL A 52 -2.58 0.76 -3.79
C VAL A 52 -3.15 0.94 -2.39
N TYR A 53 -2.90 2.11 -1.81
CA TYR A 53 -3.48 2.55 -0.56
C TYR A 53 -4.53 3.61 -0.83
N LEU A 54 -5.76 3.35 -0.37
CA LEU A 54 -6.90 4.24 -0.45
C LEU A 54 -7.41 4.59 0.95
N VAL A 55 -8.05 5.74 1.06
CA VAL A 55 -8.82 6.14 2.23
C VAL A 55 -10.25 6.40 1.81
N ASP A 56 -11.19 5.70 2.43
CA ASP A 56 -12.60 6.02 2.40
C ASP A 56 -12.97 6.90 3.60
N ASN A 57 -13.61 8.02 3.31
CA ASN A 57 -14.15 8.95 4.28
C ASN A 57 -15.66 9.03 4.10
N PRO A 58 -16.45 8.33 4.94
CA PRO A 58 -17.90 8.32 4.85
C PRO A 58 -18.54 9.69 5.11
N ASP A 59 -17.91 10.56 5.90
CA ASP A 59 -18.47 11.87 6.23
C ASP A 59 -18.50 12.81 5.03
N PHE A 60 -17.46 12.74 4.19
CA PHE A 60 -17.38 13.51 2.94
C PHE A 60 -17.82 12.74 1.69
N ASP A 61 -18.33 11.51 1.84
CA ASP A 61 -18.68 10.61 0.74
C ASP A 61 -17.54 10.54 -0.28
N CYS A 62 -16.33 10.21 0.19
CA CYS A 62 -15.11 10.33 -0.60
C CYS A 62 -14.22 9.09 -0.45
N LEU A 63 -13.93 8.43 -1.57
CA LEU A 63 -12.89 7.43 -1.70
C LEU A 63 -11.71 8.04 -2.47
N LYS A 64 -10.56 8.17 -1.82
CA LYS A 64 -9.37 8.83 -2.35
C LYS A 64 -8.17 7.89 -2.42
N GLY A 65 -7.42 7.97 -3.52
CA GLY A 65 -6.10 7.34 -3.62
C GLY A 65 -5.02 8.13 -2.89
N VAL A 66 -4.25 7.45 -2.06
CA VAL A 66 -3.20 8.07 -1.23
C VAL A 66 -1.80 7.73 -1.75
N ALA A 67 -1.52 6.46 -2.00
CA ALA A 67 -0.19 6.00 -2.43
C ALA A 67 -0.27 4.76 -3.31
N GLY A 68 0.49 4.75 -4.41
CA GLY A 68 0.53 3.64 -5.36
C GLY A 68 1.94 3.10 -5.50
N TYR A 69 2.03 1.78 -5.70
CA TYR A 69 3.28 1.06 -5.90
C TYR A 69 3.17 0.17 -7.14
N SER A 70 4.23 0.17 -7.95
CA SER A 70 4.44 -0.75 -9.06
C SER A 70 5.91 -1.17 -9.10
N SER A 71 6.18 -2.47 -9.11
CA SER A 71 7.56 -3.00 -9.16
C SER A 71 8.30 -2.58 -10.43
N GLU A 72 7.58 -2.32 -11.53
CA GLU A 72 8.14 -1.80 -12.79
C GLU A 72 8.65 -0.35 -12.67
N GLU A 73 8.20 0.39 -11.65
CA GLU A 73 8.55 1.79 -11.38
C GLU A 73 9.65 1.90 -10.31
N CYS A 74 10.04 0.82 -9.63
CA CYS A 74 11.12 0.85 -8.63
C CYS A 74 12.49 1.27 -9.18
N LYS A 75 12.67 1.25 -10.51
CA LYS A 75 13.86 1.74 -11.20
C LYS A 75 14.11 3.25 -11.02
N PHE A 76 13.11 4.01 -10.58
CA PHE A 76 13.22 5.46 -10.44
C PHE A 76 13.94 5.89 -9.16
N HIS A 77 13.95 5.06 -8.11
CA HIS A 77 14.52 5.42 -6.81
C HIS A 77 15.71 4.52 -6.43
N LYS A 78 16.44 4.93 -5.38
CA LYS A 78 17.54 4.16 -4.77
C LYS A 78 17.03 2.86 -4.12
N HIS A 79 17.95 1.95 -3.79
CA HIS A 79 17.58 0.66 -3.19
C HIS A 79 16.91 0.80 -1.80
N ASP A 80 17.32 1.78 -1.00
CA ASP A 80 16.66 2.11 0.26
C ASP A 80 15.98 3.49 0.15
N VAL A 81 14.66 3.49 0.30
CA VAL A 81 13.80 4.68 0.21
C VAL A 81 13.93 5.59 1.44
N TRP A 82 14.51 5.08 2.53
CA TRP A 82 14.68 5.82 3.79
C TRP A 82 16.02 6.55 3.90
N GLU A 83 17.00 6.26 3.04
CA GLU A 83 18.29 6.97 3.03
C GLU A 83 18.14 8.44 2.62
N ASP A 84 17.18 8.73 1.73
CA ASP A 84 16.99 10.06 1.14
C ASP A 84 15.50 10.32 0.81
N PRO A 85 14.64 10.39 1.83
CA PRO A 85 13.19 10.38 1.65
C PRO A 85 12.66 11.65 0.97
N ASP A 86 13.36 12.77 1.09
CA ASP A 86 13.00 14.02 0.39
C ASP A 86 13.20 13.92 -1.13
N HIS A 87 14.24 13.21 -1.58
CA HIS A 87 14.47 12.99 -3.01
C HIS A 87 13.60 11.87 -3.57
N PHE A 88 13.20 10.88 -2.75
CA PHE A 88 12.27 9.83 -3.18
C PHE A 88 10.98 10.39 -3.78
N ALA A 89 10.38 11.41 -3.15
CA ALA A 89 9.17 12.04 -3.67
C ALA A 89 9.39 12.68 -5.05
N GLN A 90 10.58 13.20 -5.32
CA GLN A 90 10.96 13.78 -6.62
C GLN A 90 11.16 12.69 -7.68
N ASP A 91 11.87 11.63 -7.34
CA ASP A 91 12.09 10.47 -8.22
C ASP A 91 10.76 9.86 -8.65
N MET A 92 9.81 9.76 -7.72
CA MET A 92 8.49 9.19 -7.95
C MET A 92 7.51 10.11 -8.70
N GLN A 93 7.89 11.33 -9.07
CA GLN A 93 7.10 12.14 -10.01
C GLN A 93 7.04 11.50 -11.41
N GLN A 94 8.01 10.65 -11.75
CA GLN A 94 8.05 9.92 -13.02
C GLN A 94 7.25 8.61 -12.99
N ALA A 95 6.71 8.24 -11.82
CA ALA A 95 5.90 7.05 -11.65
C ALA A 95 4.44 7.32 -12.05
N ASP A 96 4.08 6.87 -13.24
CA ASP A 96 2.75 7.07 -13.82
C ASP A 96 1.66 6.41 -12.97
N PHE A 97 1.90 5.21 -12.45
CA PHE A 97 0.91 4.47 -11.67
C PHE A 97 0.58 5.17 -10.35
N ASN A 98 1.60 5.58 -9.60
CA ASN A 98 1.40 6.37 -8.38
C ASN A 98 0.72 7.72 -8.68
N SER A 99 1.13 8.39 -9.76
CA SER A 99 0.55 9.68 -10.16
C SER A 99 -0.93 9.56 -10.51
N GLN A 100 -1.32 8.52 -11.26
CA GLN A 100 -2.72 8.21 -11.57
C GLN A 100 -3.52 7.93 -10.29
N LEU A 101 -2.94 7.18 -9.35
CA LEU A 101 -3.62 6.87 -8.11
C LEU A 101 -3.83 8.09 -7.22
N LYS A 102 -2.86 9.03 -7.12
CA LYS A 102 -3.05 10.27 -6.35
C LYS A 102 -4.17 11.16 -6.91
N GLN A 103 -4.47 11.03 -8.21
CA GLN A 103 -5.59 11.70 -8.87
C GLN A 103 -6.91 10.93 -8.73
N PHE A 104 -6.87 9.69 -8.23
CA PHE A 104 -8.06 8.88 -8.04
C PHE A 104 -8.94 9.50 -6.94
N LEU A 105 -10.13 9.90 -7.36
CA LEU A 105 -11.19 10.39 -6.49
C LEU A 105 -12.51 9.85 -7.00
N ARG A 106 -13.24 9.15 -6.13
CA ARG A 106 -14.63 8.74 -6.37
C ARG A 106 -15.49 9.15 -5.19
N ASN A 107 -16.79 9.28 -5.45
CA ASN A 107 -17.75 9.34 -4.35
C ASN A 107 -17.66 8.03 -3.55
N GLY A 108 -17.72 8.14 -2.23
CA GLY A 108 -17.54 7.03 -1.30
C GLY A 108 -18.81 6.17 -1.14
N LEU A 109 -18.84 5.43 -0.03
CA LEU A 109 -19.85 4.42 0.30
C LEU A 109 -21.31 4.89 0.31
N LYS A 110 -21.59 6.19 0.49
CA LYS A 110 -22.97 6.67 0.72
C LYS A 110 -23.82 6.70 -0.55
N ARG A 111 -23.21 6.55 -1.73
CA ARG A 111 -23.93 6.46 -3.02
C ARG A 111 -23.57 5.18 -3.78
N LYS A 112 -24.15 4.04 -3.39
CA LYS A 112 -24.47 2.83 -4.20
C LYS A 112 -23.43 2.20 -5.16
N ASP A 113 -22.21 2.73 -5.33
CA ASP A 113 -21.32 2.30 -6.42
C ASP A 113 -20.20 1.34 -5.95
N ILE A 114 -19.76 1.38 -4.69
CA ILE A 114 -18.75 0.47 -4.12
C ILE A 114 -19.03 0.27 -2.63
N ASN A 115 -19.20 -0.97 -2.18
CA ASN A 115 -19.19 -1.37 -0.78
C ASN A 115 -17.79 -1.88 -0.39
N THR A 116 -17.04 -1.10 0.39
CA THR A 116 -15.68 -1.45 0.86
C THR A 116 -15.66 -2.56 1.93
N HIS A 117 -16.82 -3.09 2.30
CA HIS A 117 -16.96 -4.31 3.10
C HIS A 117 -17.36 -5.52 2.26
N ASP A 118 -17.57 -5.33 0.96
CA ASP A 118 -17.89 -6.38 0.00
C ASP A 118 -16.65 -6.75 -0.80
N GLU A 119 -16.36 -8.05 -0.87
CA GLU A 119 -15.14 -8.54 -1.51
C GLU A 119 -15.21 -8.38 -3.05
N ASP A 120 -16.40 -8.51 -3.64
CA ASP A 120 -16.60 -8.41 -5.09
C ASP A 120 -16.41 -6.97 -5.57
N ASP A 121 -16.94 -6.00 -4.82
CA ASP A 121 -16.78 -4.58 -5.12
C ASP A 121 -15.30 -4.13 -5.01
N LEU A 122 -14.59 -4.57 -3.96
CA LEU A 122 -13.14 -4.29 -3.82
C LEU A 122 -12.30 -4.97 -4.89
N THR A 123 -12.70 -6.17 -5.31
CA THR A 123 -12.06 -6.89 -6.42
C THR A 123 -12.24 -6.14 -7.73
N GLN A 124 -13.45 -5.69 -8.05
CA GLN A 124 -13.73 -4.88 -9.24
C GLN A 124 -12.99 -3.54 -9.20
N LEU A 125 -12.94 -2.90 -8.04
CA LEU A 125 -12.17 -1.66 -7.85
C LEU A 125 -10.68 -1.90 -8.16
N GLY A 126 -10.07 -2.94 -7.58
CA GLY A 126 -8.68 -3.28 -7.84
C GLY A 126 -8.39 -3.53 -9.32
N GLN A 127 -9.28 -4.25 -10.01
CA GLN A 127 -9.18 -4.46 -11.46
C GLN A 127 -9.28 -3.14 -12.24
N SER A 128 -10.19 -2.24 -11.85
CA SER A 128 -10.35 -0.93 -12.47
C SER A 128 -9.15 0.00 -12.26
N LEU A 129 -8.39 -0.21 -11.18
CA LEU A 129 -7.13 0.45 -10.87
C LEU A 129 -5.93 -0.22 -11.57
N GLY A 130 -6.15 -1.27 -12.37
CA GLY A 130 -5.11 -1.94 -13.14
C GLY A 130 -4.29 -2.98 -12.37
N LEU A 131 -4.84 -3.52 -11.28
CA LEU A 131 -4.27 -4.66 -10.54
C LEU A 131 -4.79 -5.99 -11.11
N LYS A 132 -3.90 -6.98 -11.20
CA LYS A 132 -4.21 -8.37 -11.56
C LYS A 132 -4.41 -9.20 -10.30
N ASN A 133 -5.49 -9.99 -10.26
CA ASN A 133 -5.85 -10.83 -9.11
C ASN A 133 -5.77 -10.04 -7.78
N PRO A 134 -6.56 -8.96 -7.62
CA PRO A 134 -6.46 -8.14 -6.43
C PRO A 134 -6.90 -8.91 -5.19
N ALA A 135 -6.12 -8.77 -4.12
CA ALA A 135 -6.52 -9.08 -2.75
C ALA A 135 -6.51 -7.77 -1.95
N PHE A 136 -7.18 -7.76 -0.80
CA PHE A 136 -7.33 -6.54 -0.02
C PHE A 136 -7.23 -6.74 1.48
N LEU A 137 -6.96 -5.63 2.17
CA LEU A 137 -7.00 -5.49 3.62
C LEU A 137 -7.69 -4.16 3.93
N THR A 138 -8.61 -4.18 4.90
CA THR A 138 -9.27 -2.98 5.40
C THR A 138 -9.07 -2.82 6.90
N TRP A 139 -9.04 -1.57 7.37
CA TRP A 139 -8.96 -1.26 8.80
C TRP A 139 -9.67 0.05 9.13
N GLN A 140 -10.06 0.17 10.40
CA GLN A 140 -10.70 1.36 10.95
C GLN A 140 -9.64 2.40 11.30
N MET A 141 -9.88 3.66 10.92
CA MET A 141 -9.03 4.80 11.23
C MET A 141 -9.77 5.82 12.12
N ARG A 142 -9.06 6.86 12.57
CA ARG A 142 -9.67 7.96 13.33
C ARG A 142 -10.76 8.65 12.51
N HIS A 143 -11.72 9.24 13.22
CA HIS A 143 -12.84 10.00 12.64
C HIS A 143 -13.75 9.18 11.70
N GLY A 144 -13.82 7.86 11.88
CA GLY A 144 -14.68 7.00 11.06
C GLY A 144 -14.18 6.79 9.64
N ASN A 145 -12.93 7.17 9.34
CA ASN A 145 -12.26 6.85 8.09
C ASN A 145 -11.95 5.35 8.01
N HIS A 146 -11.85 4.82 6.80
CA HIS A 146 -11.43 3.46 6.53
C HIS A 146 -10.17 3.46 5.66
N GLY A 147 -9.14 2.75 6.12
CA GLY A 147 -7.97 2.46 5.32
C GLY A 147 -8.19 1.20 4.49
N ILE A 148 -7.79 1.24 3.22
CA ILE A 148 -7.95 0.13 2.28
C ILE A 148 -6.63 -0.06 1.54
N LEU A 149 -6.03 -1.24 1.69
CA LEU A 149 -4.89 -1.67 0.90
C LEU A 149 -5.38 -2.72 -0.10
N ILE A 150 -5.18 -2.49 -1.40
CA ILE A 150 -5.45 -3.46 -2.47
C ILE A 150 -4.12 -3.80 -3.13
N PHE A 151 -3.83 -5.07 -3.35
CA PHE A 151 -2.53 -5.53 -3.86
C PHE A 151 -2.67 -6.77 -4.72
N GLU A 152 -1.73 -6.95 -5.66
CA GLU A 152 -1.68 -8.17 -6.49
C GLU A 152 -1.19 -9.36 -5.67
N THR A 153 -1.89 -10.50 -5.76
CA THR A 153 -1.51 -11.72 -5.05
C THR A 153 -0.93 -12.79 -5.97
N ASN A 154 0.06 -13.50 -5.43
CA ASN A 154 0.48 -14.81 -5.89
C ASN A 154 0.03 -15.79 -4.79
N GLU A 155 -0.90 -16.71 -5.07
CA GLU A 155 -1.64 -17.51 -4.07
C GLU A 155 -0.78 -18.12 -2.93
N GLN A 156 0.47 -18.49 -3.22
CA GLN A 156 1.40 -19.09 -2.26
C GLN A 156 1.96 -18.11 -1.20
N ILE A 157 2.07 -16.82 -1.54
CA ILE A 157 2.67 -15.79 -0.66
C ILE A 157 1.64 -15.29 0.36
N LEU A 158 0.37 -15.20 -0.03
CA LEU A 158 -0.68 -14.63 0.80
C LEU A 158 -0.90 -15.43 2.08
N GLN A 159 -1.04 -16.76 2.00
CA GLN A 159 -1.37 -17.55 3.19
C GLN A 159 -0.32 -17.46 4.31
N LYS A 160 0.97 -17.34 3.95
CA LYS A 160 2.07 -17.22 4.94
C LYS A 160 2.19 -15.82 5.54
N LYS A 161 1.84 -14.78 4.78
CA LYS A 161 2.09 -13.38 5.14
C LYS A 161 0.84 -12.59 5.55
N HIS A 162 -0.35 -13.12 5.34
CA HIS A 162 -1.62 -12.39 5.55
C HIS A 162 -1.77 -11.87 6.99
N ASN A 163 -1.38 -12.65 7.99
CA ASN A 163 -1.44 -12.21 9.39
C ASN A 163 -0.48 -11.06 9.69
N LEU A 164 0.75 -11.10 9.16
CA LEU A 164 1.69 -9.98 9.30
C LEU A 164 1.18 -8.74 8.58
N LEU A 165 0.62 -8.91 7.38
CA LEU A 165 0.07 -7.82 6.60
C LEU A 165 -1.09 -7.11 7.33
N LYS A 166 -1.94 -7.84 8.06
CA LYS A 166 -2.99 -7.25 8.91
C LYS A 166 -2.44 -6.28 9.96
N HIS A 167 -1.24 -6.52 10.45
CA HIS A 167 -0.57 -5.66 11.43
C HIS A 167 0.26 -4.55 10.77
N ALA A 168 0.82 -4.81 9.59
CA ALA A 168 1.64 -3.85 8.85
C ALA A 168 0.82 -2.81 8.09
N GLY A 169 -0.32 -3.19 7.49
CA GLY A 169 -1.16 -2.30 6.69
C GLY A 169 -1.55 -1.00 7.41
N PRO A 170 -2.01 -1.04 8.67
CA PRO A 170 -2.33 0.17 9.43
C PRO A 170 -1.18 1.18 9.62
N LEU A 171 0.08 0.78 9.40
CA LEU A 171 1.22 1.70 9.44
C LEU A 171 1.11 2.79 8.37
N LEU A 172 0.45 2.50 7.24
CA LEU A 172 0.18 3.46 6.16
C LEU A 172 -0.65 4.68 6.63
N SER A 173 -1.40 4.50 7.73
CA SER A 173 -2.27 5.51 8.34
C SER A 173 -1.59 6.32 9.45
N LEU A 174 -0.32 6.07 9.74
CA LEU A 174 0.47 6.84 10.71
C LEU A 174 1.21 8.03 10.07
N CYS A 175 1.11 8.15 8.74
CA CYS A 175 1.71 9.19 7.93
C CYS A 175 0.79 10.40 7.73
#